data_AF-A0A954K1G6-F1
#
_entry.id   AF-A0A954K1G6-F1
#
_cell.length_a   1.000
_cell.length_b   1.000
_cell.length_c   1.000
_cell.angle_alpha   90.00
_cell.angle_beta   90.00
_cell.angle_gamma   90.00
#
_symmetry.space_group_name_H-M   'P 1'
#
loop_
_entity.id
_entity.type
_entity.pdbx_description
1 polymer ?
#
loop_
_entity_poly.entity_id
_entity_poly.type
_entity_poly.pdbx_seq_one_letter_code
_entity_poly.pdbx_strand_id
1 'polypeptide(L)'
;KPKVVGFLVAKEIQYLSDVIANPERPFVAILGGAKVSDKIKVIDNLLGICDKVLIGGAMAYTFSLAQGGQVGDSLVEKDKVDLAKDLIAKGGDKLMLPVDTHCGDDFNANCNKVVVKAGEIPDGFEGLDIGPETAKIYAEAVKSAKTVVWNGPMGVFEMPPFDAGTKAVAQAIADSDSTSIIGGGDSAAAIQQLGFADQVSHVSTGGGASLAMLEGQEFAAVNLLDEV
;
A
#
# COMPACT_ATOMS: atom_id res chain seq x y z
N LYS A 1 -32.47 -24.16 -1.26
CA LYS A 1 -32.18 -23.77 -2.67
C LYS A 1 -30.67 -23.65 -2.78
N PRO A 2 -30.04 -24.12 -3.88
CA PRO A 2 -28.60 -23.97 -4.09
C PRO A 2 -28.21 -22.48 -4.04
N LYS A 3 -27.08 -22.18 -3.42
CA LYS A 3 -26.56 -20.82 -3.25
C LYS A 3 -25.22 -20.73 -3.97
N VAL A 4 -25.26 -20.09 -5.13
CA VAL A 4 -24.12 -19.97 -6.05
C VAL A 4 -23.72 -18.52 -6.22
N VAL A 5 -22.49 -18.29 -6.67
CA VAL A 5 -21.91 -16.97 -6.84
C VAL A 5 -21.72 -16.65 -8.33
N GLY A 6 -21.92 -15.38 -8.71
CA GLY A 6 -21.64 -14.91 -10.07
C GLY A 6 -20.13 -14.76 -10.32
N PHE A 7 -19.72 -14.77 -11.60
CA PHE A 7 -18.30 -14.79 -11.99
C PHE A 7 -17.46 -13.64 -11.42
N LEU A 8 -18.02 -12.43 -11.30
CA LEU A 8 -17.29 -11.28 -10.73
C LEU A 8 -16.92 -11.51 -9.25
N VAL A 9 -17.89 -11.92 -8.45
CA VAL A 9 -17.67 -12.17 -7.02
C VAL A 9 -16.83 -13.43 -6.83
N ALA A 10 -17.00 -14.46 -7.68
CA ALA A 10 -16.13 -15.63 -7.68
C ALA A 10 -14.65 -15.26 -7.90
N LYS A 11 -14.38 -14.34 -8.85
CA LYS A 11 -13.02 -13.85 -9.11
C LYS A 11 -12.46 -13.07 -7.92
N GLU A 12 -13.27 -12.21 -7.28
CA GLU A 12 -12.83 -11.49 -6.06
C GLU A 12 -12.47 -12.46 -4.93
N ILE A 13 -13.29 -13.49 -4.69
CA ILE A 13 -13.01 -14.52 -3.67
C ILE A 13 -11.73 -15.29 -4.01
N GLN A 14 -11.57 -15.71 -5.26
CA GLN A 14 -10.38 -16.44 -5.72
C GLN A 14 -9.09 -15.66 -5.42
N TYR A 15 -9.05 -14.37 -5.73
CA TYR A 15 -7.83 -13.57 -5.53
C TYR A 15 -7.66 -13.08 -4.09
N LEU A 16 -8.72 -12.69 -3.39
CA LEU A 16 -8.61 -12.07 -2.06
C LEU A 16 -8.65 -13.08 -0.91
N SER A 17 -9.23 -14.26 -1.12
CA SER A 17 -9.20 -15.35 -0.15
C SER A 17 -8.13 -16.37 -0.51
N ASP A 18 -8.23 -17.01 -1.68
CA ASP A 18 -7.45 -18.22 -1.94
C ASP A 18 -5.97 -17.91 -2.19
N VAL A 19 -5.68 -16.90 -3.02
CA VAL A 19 -4.29 -16.47 -3.28
C VAL A 19 -3.63 -15.92 -2.00
N ILE A 20 -4.38 -15.29 -1.10
CA ILE A 20 -3.84 -14.75 0.15
C ILE A 20 -3.66 -15.83 1.22
N ALA A 21 -4.53 -16.84 1.23
CA ALA A 21 -4.41 -17.99 2.13
C ALA A 21 -3.21 -18.87 1.76
N ASN A 22 -2.93 -19.04 0.46
CA ASN A 22 -1.82 -19.85 -0.04
C ASN A 22 -1.01 -19.09 -1.12
N PRO A 23 -0.28 -18.02 -0.74
CA PRO A 23 0.42 -17.19 -1.71
C PRO A 23 1.70 -17.88 -2.19
N GLU A 24 2.04 -17.70 -3.47
CA GLU A 24 3.39 -17.98 -3.93
C GLU A 24 4.36 -16.98 -3.32
N ARG A 25 5.49 -17.47 -2.80
CA ARG A 25 6.47 -16.65 -2.08
C ARG A 25 7.69 -16.30 -2.95
N PRO A 26 8.27 -15.10 -2.79
CA PRO A 26 7.96 -14.11 -1.76
C PRO A 26 6.62 -13.38 -1.96
N PHE A 27 5.86 -13.23 -0.88
CA PHE A 27 4.62 -12.44 -0.83
C PHE A 27 4.92 -11.05 -0.28
N VAL A 28 4.69 -10.04 -1.11
CA VAL A 28 4.91 -8.64 -0.80
C VAL A 28 3.58 -7.88 -0.76
N ALA A 29 3.31 -7.21 0.36
CA ALA A 29 2.21 -6.26 0.45
C ALA A 29 2.73 -4.83 0.35
N ILE A 30 2.01 -3.96 -0.36
CA ILE A 30 2.28 -2.54 -0.47
C ILE A 30 1.06 -1.80 0.05
N LEU A 31 1.25 -0.98 1.08
CA LEU A 31 0.19 -0.22 1.72
C LEU A 31 0.53 1.26 1.70
N GLY A 32 -0.38 2.07 1.19
CA GLY A 32 -0.23 3.52 1.14
C GLY A 32 -1.52 4.25 1.51
N GLY A 33 -1.58 5.53 1.13
CA GLY A 33 -2.69 6.42 1.46
C GLY A 33 -2.41 7.32 2.67
N ALA A 34 -3.47 8.00 3.13
CA ALA A 34 -3.32 9.16 4.00
C ALA A 34 -3.27 8.84 5.51
N LYS A 35 -3.96 7.78 5.95
CA LYS A 35 -4.18 7.50 7.37
C LYS A 35 -3.74 6.09 7.73
N VAL A 36 -3.00 6.00 8.83
CA VAL A 36 -2.64 4.72 9.47
C VAL A 36 -3.89 4.06 10.03
N SER A 37 -4.79 4.83 10.65
CA SER A 37 -5.99 4.33 11.33
C SER A 37 -6.88 3.45 10.45
N ASP A 38 -7.02 3.81 9.18
CA ASP A 38 -7.80 3.07 8.19
C ASP A 38 -7.15 1.73 7.77
N LYS A 39 -5.85 1.55 8.08
CA LYS A 39 -5.04 0.42 7.61
C LYS A 39 -4.45 -0.43 8.74
N ILE A 40 -4.65 -0.08 10.01
CA ILE A 40 -4.03 -0.77 11.16
C ILE A 40 -4.25 -2.28 11.08
N LYS A 41 -5.52 -2.70 10.95
CA LYS A 41 -5.88 -4.12 10.94
C LYS A 41 -5.30 -4.85 9.73
N VAL A 42 -5.26 -4.18 8.58
CA VAL A 42 -4.68 -4.71 7.35
C VAL A 42 -3.18 -4.93 7.53
N ILE A 43 -2.45 -3.93 8.06
CA ILE A 43 -1.02 -4.06 8.36
C ILE A 43 -0.79 -5.21 9.34
N ASP A 44 -1.57 -5.25 10.42
CA ASP A 44 -1.40 -6.25 11.49
C ASP A 44 -1.59 -7.68 10.98
N ASN A 45 -2.61 -7.90 10.15
CA ASN A 45 -2.87 -9.18 9.48
C ASN A 45 -1.78 -9.53 8.47
N LEU A 46 -1.42 -8.59 7.58
CA LEU A 46 -0.45 -8.82 6.53
C LEU A 46 0.97 -9.03 7.08
N LEU A 47 1.35 -8.45 8.22
CA LEU A 47 2.61 -8.78 8.89
C LEU A 47 2.69 -10.25 9.33
N GLY A 48 1.55 -10.88 9.60
CA GLY A 48 1.45 -12.30 9.94
C GLY A 48 1.63 -13.23 8.73
N ILE A 49 1.37 -12.75 7.51
CA ILE A 49 1.26 -13.58 6.31
C ILE A 49 2.37 -13.28 5.30
N CYS A 50 2.70 -12.01 5.09
CA CYS A 50 3.64 -11.54 4.09
C CYS A 50 5.09 -11.75 4.52
N ASP A 51 5.97 -11.84 3.51
CA ASP A 51 7.42 -11.81 3.68
C ASP A 51 7.91 -10.36 3.84
N LYS A 52 7.27 -9.41 3.14
CA LYS A 52 7.54 -7.97 3.25
C LYS A 52 6.24 -7.17 3.19
N VAL A 53 6.18 -6.09 3.97
CA VAL A 53 5.10 -5.10 3.98
C VAL A 53 5.74 -3.72 3.77
N LEU A 54 5.50 -3.11 2.61
CA LEU A 54 6.03 -1.83 2.19
C LEU A 54 5.02 -0.72 2.54
N ILE A 55 5.43 0.26 3.33
CA ILE A 55 4.57 1.40 3.70
C ILE A 55 4.94 2.63 2.87
N GLY A 56 3.94 3.32 2.31
CA GLY A 56 4.12 4.59 1.61
C GLY A 56 2.98 5.55 1.92
N GLY A 57 2.86 6.64 1.14
CA GLY A 57 1.84 7.66 1.33
C GLY A 57 2.02 8.45 2.62
N ALA A 58 1.05 9.30 2.95
CA ALA A 58 1.15 10.16 4.12
C ALA A 58 1.14 9.40 5.45
N MET A 59 0.55 8.19 5.47
CA MET A 59 0.58 7.33 6.65
C MET A 59 2.02 6.99 7.09
N ALA A 60 2.98 6.95 6.16
CA ALA A 60 4.39 6.72 6.47
C ALA A 60 4.99 7.76 7.44
N TYR A 61 4.51 9.01 7.41
CA TYR A 61 5.03 10.05 8.30
C TYR A 61 4.65 9.84 9.77
N THR A 62 3.55 9.13 10.05
CA THR A 62 3.22 8.70 11.41
C THR A 62 4.22 7.65 11.92
N PHE A 63 4.71 6.77 11.03
CA PHE A 63 5.80 5.83 11.35
C PHE A 63 7.14 6.56 11.53
N SER A 64 7.45 7.56 10.71
CA SER A 64 8.66 8.38 10.88
C SER A 64 8.67 9.11 12.24
N LEU A 65 7.53 9.65 12.67
CA LEU A 65 7.37 10.20 14.04
C LEU A 65 7.57 9.13 15.11
N ALA A 66 7.05 7.92 14.91
CA ALA A 66 7.24 6.80 15.84
C ALA A 66 8.71 6.38 16.00
N GLN A 67 9.53 6.57 14.97
CA GLN A 67 10.98 6.37 15.00
C GLN A 67 11.76 7.57 15.57
N GLY A 68 11.07 8.65 15.97
CA GLY A 68 11.68 9.86 16.52
C GLY A 68 12.15 10.87 15.47
N GLY A 69 11.73 10.71 14.21
CA GLY A 69 12.07 11.64 13.13
C GLY A 69 11.24 12.93 13.14
N GLN A 70 11.71 13.92 12.39
CA GLN A 70 11.02 15.17 12.09
C GLN A 70 10.25 15.06 10.77
N VAL A 71 9.01 15.54 10.75
CA VAL A 71 8.09 15.40 9.60
C VAL A 71 7.51 16.73 9.11
N GLY A 72 8.02 17.87 9.58
CA GLY A 72 7.52 19.19 9.23
C GLY A 72 6.00 19.31 9.39
N ASP A 73 5.33 19.80 8.35
CA ASP A 73 3.88 20.00 8.29
C ASP A 73 3.12 18.80 7.67
N SER A 74 3.81 17.67 7.48
CA SER A 74 3.21 16.47 6.87
C SER A 74 1.98 15.98 7.64
N LEU A 75 1.03 15.40 6.90
CA LEU A 75 -0.15 14.78 7.49
C LEU A 75 0.25 13.58 8.37
N VAL A 76 -0.12 13.65 9.65
CA VAL A 76 0.18 12.63 10.66
C VAL A 76 -0.98 12.41 11.63
N GLU A 77 -1.08 11.18 12.15
CA GLU A 77 -2.02 10.81 13.21
C GLU A 77 -1.26 10.69 14.54
N LYS A 78 -1.12 11.82 15.25
CA LYS A 78 -0.34 11.88 16.50
C LYS A 78 -0.84 10.92 17.58
N ASP A 79 -2.15 10.68 17.63
CA ASP A 79 -2.79 9.73 18.55
C ASP A 79 -2.55 8.25 18.18
N LYS A 80 -1.94 7.98 17.02
CA LYS A 80 -1.59 6.64 16.54
C LYS A 80 -0.09 6.35 16.57
N VAL A 81 0.74 7.28 17.05
CA VAL A 81 2.20 7.11 17.10
C VAL A 81 2.62 5.91 17.94
N ASP A 82 2.02 5.68 19.11
CA ASP A 82 2.37 4.53 19.95
C ASP A 82 2.00 3.20 19.28
N LEU A 83 0.86 3.17 18.60
CA LEU A 83 0.47 2.01 17.80
C LEU A 83 1.42 1.79 16.59
N ALA A 84 1.88 2.85 15.95
CA ALA A 84 2.89 2.74 14.90
C ALA A 84 4.21 2.16 15.45
N LYS A 85 4.62 2.50 16.68
CA LYS A 85 5.77 1.86 17.35
C LYS A 85 5.55 0.37 17.56
N ASP A 86 4.36 -0.03 18.00
CA ASP A 86 4.03 -1.44 18.20
C ASP A 86 4.10 -2.22 16.87
N LEU A 87 3.59 -1.64 15.79
CA LEU A 87 3.67 -2.23 14.45
C LEU A 87 5.11 -2.33 13.93
N ILE A 88 5.95 -1.31 14.18
CA ILE A 88 7.39 -1.36 13.87
C ILE A 88 8.07 -2.50 14.63
N ALA A 89 7.81 -2.61 15.93
CA ALA A 89 8.37 -3.66 16.77
C ALA A 89 7.90 -5.05 16.33
N LYS A 90 6.61 -5.21 16.01
CA LYS A 90 6.02 -6.45 15.51
C LYS A 90 6.55 -6.84 14.13
N GLY A 91 6.70 -5.86 13.24
CA GLY A 91 7.08 -6.09 11.86
C GLY A 91 8.57 -6.37 11.66
N GLY A 92 9.44 -5.73 12.46
CA GLY A 92 10.89 -5.86 12.33
C GLY A 92 11.34 -5.67 10.87
N ASP A 93 12.21 -6.55 10.38
CA ASP A 93 12.74 -6.50 9.01
C ASP A 93 11.68 -6.73 7.91
N LYS A 94 10.48 -7.22 8.27
CA LYS A 94 9.38 -7.38 7.30
C LYS A 94 8.71 -6.05 6.99
N LEU A 95 8.67 -5.11 7.94
CA LEU A 95 8.02 -3.82 7.75
C LEU A 95 9.04 -2.85 7.15
N MET A 96 8.88 -2.57 5.86
CA MET A 96 9.72 -1.64 5.13
C MET A 96 9.06 -0.26 5.15
N LEU A 97 9.81 0.73 5.67
CA LEU A 97 9.42 2.14 5.70
C LEU A 97 10.27 2.93 4.70
N PRO A 98 9.80 4.10 4.24
CA PRO A 98 10.59 4.97 3.38
C PRO A 98 11.92 5.38 4.03
N VAL A 99 12.97 5.50 3.22
CA VAL A 99 14.30 5.96 3.65
C VAL A 99 14.56 7.41 3.22
N ASP A 100 13.81 7.89 2.25
CA ASP A 100 13.80 9.25 1.74
C ASP A 100 12.39 9.64 1.28
N THR A 101 12.14 10.94 1.17
CA THR A 101 10.82 11.51 0.89
C THR A 101 10.96 12.73 0.01
N HIS A 102 10.02 12.90 -0.92
CA HIS A 102 9.91 14.08 -1.76
C HIS A 102 8.90 15.05 -1.12
N CYS A 103 9.37 16.24 -0.77
CA CYS A 103 8.63 17.23 -0.01
C CYS A 103 8.32 18.49 -0.82
N GLY A 104 7.30 19.23 -0.39
CA GLY A 104 6.92 20.55 -0.88
C GLY A 104 6.71 21.52 0.27
N ASP A 105 6.91 22.82 0.06
CA ASP A 105 6.57 23.88 1.04
C ASP A 105 5.11 24.38 0.93
N ASP A 106 4.34 23.77 0.02
CA ASP A 106 2.91 23.98 -0.15
C ASP A 106 2.31 22.75 -0.85
N PHE A 107 1.02 22.51 -0.67
CA PHE A 107 0.29 21.43 -1.33
C PHE A 107 -0.04 21.79 -2.78
N ASN A 108 1.00 21.95 -3.60
CA ASN A 108 0.89 22.39 -4.99
C ASN A 108 2.03 21.83 -5.86
N ALA A 109 1.69 21.41 -7.08
CA ALA A 109 2.65 20.99 -8.10
C ALA A 109 3.79 21.99 -8.36
N ASN A 110 3.59 23.28 -8.12
CA ASN A 110 4.55 24.36 -8.39
C ASN A 110 5.29 24.88 -7.14
N CYS A 111 5.13 24.24 -5.99
CA CYS A 111 5.82 24.61 -4.76
C CYS A 111 7.35 24.46 -4.88
N ASN A 112 8.09 25.00 -3.91
CA ASN A 112 9.49 24.65 -3.74
C ASN A 112 9.58 23.20 -3.27
N LYS A 113 10.53 22.45 -3.80
CA LYS A 113 10.65 21.01 -3.58
C LYS A 113 12.02 20.65 -3.06
N VAL A 114 12.06 19.63 -2.21
CA VAL A 114 13.29 19.07 -1.67
C VAL A 114 13.09 17.57 -1.49
N VAL A 115 14.14 16.80 -1.75
CA VAL A 115 14.20 15.39 -1.33
C VAL A 115 15.10 15.33 -0.11
N VAL A 116 14.59 14.76 0.97
CA VAL A 116 15.30 14.59 2.24
C VAL A 116 15.22 13.16 2.72
N LYS A 117 16.08 12.79 3.66
CA LYS A 117 15.97 11.49 4.34
C LYS A 117 14.68 11.40 5.13
N ALA A 118 14.19 10.18 5.31
CA ALA A 118 13.04 9.93 6.17
C ALA A 118 13.32 10.43 7.59
N GLY A 119 12.38 11.18 8.15
CA GLY A 119 12.53 11.80 9.46
C GLY A 119 13.40 13.06 9.49
N GLU A 120 13.73 13.64 8.33
CA GLU A 120 14.48 14.91 8.24
C GLU A 120 13.70 15.98 7.44
N ILE A 121 12.35 15.95 7.48
CA ILE A 121 11.52 16.94 6.78
C ILE A 121 11.62 18.30 7.48
N PRO A 122 12.05 19.36 6.78
CA PRO A 122 12.17 20.70 7.37
C PRO A 122 10.83 21.27 7.81
N ASP A 123 10.85 22.19 8.80
CA ASP A 123 9.67 22.97 9.17
C ASP A 123 9.20 23.82 7.98
N GLY A 124 7.88 23.92 7.79
CA GLY A 124 7.27 24.59 6.63
C GLY A 124 7.23 23.73 5.36
N PHE A 125 7.74 22.49 5.41
CA PHE A 125 7.61 21.51 4.33
C PHE A 125 6.75 20.33 4.77
N GLU A 126 6.03 19.73 3.81
CA GLU A 126 5.30 18.49 3.97
C GLU A 126 5.79 17.44 2.96
N GLY A 127 5.78 16.17 3.37
CA GLY A 127 6.09 15.06 2.49
C GLY A 127 4.88 14.72 1.61
N LEU A 128 5.11 14.61 0.31
CA LEU A 128 4.07 14.47 -0.70
C LEU A 128 4.23 13.21 -1.56
N ASP A 129 5.40 12.57 -1.55
CA ASP A 129 5.66 11.28 -2.20
C ASP A 129 6.88 10.60 -1.56
N ILE A 130 7.04 9.29 -1.77
CA ILE A 130 8.29 8.61 -1.43
C ILE A 130 9.44 9.16 -2.27
N GLY A 131 10.66 9.17 -1.71
CA GLY A 131 11.83 9.62 -2.43
C GLY A 131 12.33 8.59 -3.46
N PRO A 132 13.27 8.98 -4.33
CA PRO A 132 13.82 8.13 -5.38
C PRO A 132 14.56 6.89 -4.85
N GLU A 133 15.21 6.97 -3.68
CA GLU A 133 15.90 5.82 -3.07
C GLU A 133 14.87 4.77 -2.60
N THR A 134 13.82 5.23 -1.91
CA THR A 134 12.71 4.39 -1.47
C THR A 134 12.02 3.74 -2.66
N ALA A 135 11.70 4.51 -3.71
CA ALA A 135 11.07 4.00 -4.92
C ALA A 135 11.90 2.88 -5.57
N LYS A 136 13.22 3.02 -5.60
CA LYS A 136 14.13 1.98 -6.10
C LYS A 136 14.11 0.72 -5.22
N ILE A 137 14.23 0.88 -3.91
CA ILE A 137 14.20 -0.25 -2.96
C ILE A 137 12.87 -1.00 -3.07
N TYR A 138 11.76 -0.28 -3.19
CA TYR A 138 10.43 -0.87 -3.29
C TYR A 138 10.25 -1.60 -4.62
N ALA A 139 10.71 -1.01 -5.72
CA ALA A 139 10.69 -1.66 -7.03
C ALA A 139 11.51 -2.97 -7.03
N GLU A 140 12.67 -3.00 -6.37
CA GLU A 140 13.48 -4.22 -6.23
C GLU A 140 12.77 -5.30 -5.40
N ALA A 141 12.12 -4.92 -4.29
CA ALA A 141 11.32 -5.84 -3.49
C ALA A 141 10.17 -6.46 -4.30
N VAL A 142 9.46 -5.63 -5.07
CA VAL A 142 8.36 -6.06 -5.94
C VAL A 142 8.84 -6.99 -7.05
N LYS A 143 9.94 -6.66 -7.73
CA LYS A 143 10.50 -7.51 -8.80
C LYS A 143 10.89 -8.92 -8.33
N SER A 144 11.26 -9.05 -7.06
CA SER A 144 11.60 -10.34 -6.46
C SER A 144 10.39 -11.16 -6.00
N ALA A 145 9.19 -10.56 -5.97
CA ALA A 145 7.98 -11.18 -5.45
C ALA A 145 7.37 -12.18 -6.43
N LYS A 146 6.67 -13.17 -5.87
CA LYS A 146 5.79 -14.09 -6.63
C LYS A 146 4.32 -13.76 -6.43
N THR A 147 3.97 -13.14 -5.31
CA THR A 147 2.65 -12.57 -5.07
C THR A 147 2.80 -11.12 -4.60
N VAL A 148 1.99 -10.22 -5.14
CA VAL A 148 1.95 -8.81 -4.74
C VAL A 148 0.51 -8.39 -4.45
N VAL A 149 0.27 -7.76 -3.31
CA VAL A 149 -0.96 -7.01 -3.03
C VAL A 149 -0.61 -5.54 -2.91
N TRP A 150 -1.30 -4.67 -3.64
CA TRP A 150 -1.11 -3.22 -3.54
C TRP A 150 -2.41 -2.51 -3.15
N ASN A 151 -2.39 -1.73 -2.06
CA ASN A 151 -3.52 -0.95 -1.57
C ASN A 151 -3.08 0.44 -1.05
N GLY A 152 -3.29 1.46 -1.87
CA GLY A 152 -3.02 2.87 -1.57
C GLY A 152 -1.76 3.41 -2.27
N PRO A 153 -1.81 4.64 -2.84
CA PRO A 153 -0.68 5.25 -3.55
C PRO A 153 0.47 5.61 -2.61
N MET A 154 1.66 5.81 -3.19
CA MET A 154 2.89 6.15 -2.45
C MET A 154 3.04 7.65 -2.15
N GLY A 155 2.25 8.47 -2.84
CA GLY A 155 2.25 9.93 -2.73
C GLY A 155 0.94 10.52 -3.26
N VAL A 156 0.92 11.83 -3.47
CA VAL A 156 -0.20 12.58 -4.08
C VAL A 156 -0.17 12.36 -5.60
N PHE A 157 -0.56 11.16 -6.03
CA PHE A 157 -0.39 10.70 -7.41
C PHE A 157 -1.17 11.51 -8.45
N GLU A 158 -2.19 12.26 -8.03
CA GLU A 158 -2.95 13.18 -8.87
C GLU A 158 -2.17 14.48 -9.17
N MET A 159 -1.06 14.73 -8.49
CA MET A 159 -0.30 15.98 -8.54
C MET A 159 1.17 15.75 -8.94
N PRO A 160 1.49 15.66 -10.23
CA PRO A 160 2.89 15.60 -10.67
C PRO A 160 3.69 16.80 -10.16
N PRO A 161 4.93 16.61 -9.66
CA PRO A 161 5.75 15.39 -9.76
C PRO A 161 5.61 14.41 -8.56
N PHE A 162 4.66 14.62 -7.65
CA PHE A 162 4.45 13.78 -6.45
C PHE A 162 3.75 12.44 -6.75
N ASP A 163 3.79 12.03 -8.02
CA ASP A 163 3.30 10.79 -8.56
C ASP A 163 4.42 9.82 -8.95
N ALA A 164 5.68 10.24 -8.84
CA ALA A 164 6.86 9.50 -9.29
C ALA A 164 7.05 8.17 -8.54
N GLY A 165 6.87 8.15 -7.22
CA GLY A 165 6.94 6.96 -6.38
C GLY A 165 5.82 5.98 -6.68
N THR A 166 4.60 6.49 -6.84
CA THR A 166 3.44 5.67 -7.24
C THR A 166 3.66 5.04 -8.63
N LYS A 167 4.17 5.82 -9.58
CA LYS A 167 4.56 5.33 -10.91
C LYS A 167 5.64 4.25 -10.86
N ALA A 168 6.68 4.45 -10.06
CA ALA A 168 7.77 3.49 -9.93
C ALA A 168 7.29 2.13 -9.39
N VAL A 169 6.44 2.16 -8.36
CA VAL A 169 5.83 0.94 -7.80
C VAL A 169 4.88 0.29 -8.80
N ALA A 170 3.99 1.07 -9.42
CA ALA A 170 3.04 0.56 -10.42
C ALA A 170 3.76 -0.11 -11.61
N GLN A 171 4.81 0.53 -12.13
CA GLN A 171 5.65 -0.04 -13.19
C GLN A 171 6.34 -1.32 -12.74
N ALA A 172 6.90 -1.34 -11.51
CA ALA A 172 7.56 -2.54 -11.00
C ALA A 172 6.61 -3.73 -10.87
N ILE A 173 5.34 -3.48 -10.53
CA ILE A 173 4.30 -4.52 -10.50
C ILE A 173 4.00 -4.99 -11.93
N ALA A 174 3.77 -4.07 -12.86
CA ALA A 174 3.45 -4.38 -14.26
C ALA A 174 4.58 -5.15 -14.98
N ASP A 175 5.84 -4.84 -14.67
CA ASP A 175 7.02 -5.51 -15.21
C ASP A 175 7.30 -6.88 -14.55
N SER A 176 6.60 -7.23 -13.47
CA SER A 176 6.85 -8.45 -12.72
C SER A 176 6.00 -9.62 -13.22
N ASP A 177 6.55 -10.84 -13.17
CA ASP A 177 5.80 -12.08 -13.41
C ASP A 177 4.98 -12.53 -12.17
N SER A 178 4.71 -11.62 -11.23
CA SER A 178 4.03 -11.95 -9.98
C SER A 178 2.51 -12.05 -10.18
N THR A 179 1.85 -12.85 -9.34
CA THR A 179 0.40 -12.72 -9.18
C THR A 179 0.12 -11.40 -8.46
N SER A 180 -0.43 -10.41 -9.15
CA SER A 180 -0.62 -9.06 -8.63
C SER A 180 -2.10 -8.74 -8.39
N ILE A 181 -2.42 -8.32 -7.17
CA ILE A 181 -3.76 -7.95 -6.74
C ILE A 181 -3.76 -6.47 -6.37
N ILE A 182 -4.51 -5.67 -7.13
CA ILE A 182 -4.67 -4.24 -6.91
C ILE A 182 -5.97 -4.00 -6.16
N GLY A 183 -5.88 -3.52 -4.92
CA GLY A 183 -7.00 -3.21 -4.06
C GLY A 183 -7.14 -1.72 -3.77
N GLY A 184 -8.37 -1.27 -3.55
CA GLY A 184 -8.66 0.14 -3.26
C GLY A 184 -8.82 0.99 -4.52
N GLY A 185 -9.73 1.97 -4.44
CA GLY A 185 -10.10 2.81 -5.58
C GLY A 185 -8.92 3.60 -6.15
N ASP A 186 -8.09 4.17 -5.28
CA ASP A 186 -6.97 5.04 -5.69
C ASP A 186 -5.86 4.25 -6.40
N SER A 187 -5.49 3.07 -5.90
CA SER A 187 -4.52 2.20 -6.57
C SER A 187 -5.05 1.67 -7.91
N ALA A 188 -6.33 1.31 -7.97
CA ALA A 188 -6.96 0.91 -9.23
C ALA A 188 -6.96 2.07 -10.24
N ALA A 189 -7.27 3.29 -9.79
CA ALA A 189 -7.21 4.49 -10.61
C ALA A 189 -5.79 4.79 -11.11
N ALA A 190 -4.77 4.66 -10.25
CA ALA A 190 -3.37 4.85 -10.63
C ALA A 190 -2.93 3.85 -11.70
N ILE A 191 -3.22 2.55 -11.53
CA ILE A 191 -2.94 1.51 -12.54
C ILE A 191 -3.64 1.80 -13.87
N GLN A 192 -4.89 2.24 -13.82
CA GLN A 192 -5.67 2.59 -15.01
C GLN A 192 -5.07 3.81 -15.75
N GLN A 193 -4.74 4.87 -15.02
CA GLN A 193 -4.16 6.10 -15.60
C GLN A 193 -2.80 5.85 -16.25
N LEU A 194 -2.03 4.90 -15.72
CA LEU A 194 -0.72 4.52 -16.25
C LEU A 194 -0.79 3.49 -17.39
N GLY A 195 -1.98 2.94 -17.68
CA GLY A 195 -2.15 1.95 -18.75
C GLY A 195 -1.66 0.55 -18.40
N PHE A 196 -1.59 0.20 -17.11
CA PHE A 196 -1.11 -1.10 -16.63
C PHE A 196 -2.23 -2.06 -16.22
N ALA A 197 -3.51 -1.69 -16.41
CA ALA A 197 -4.65 -2.50 -16.00
C ALA A 197 -4.65 -3.91 -16.62
N ASP A 198 -4.23 -4.04 -17.88
CA ASP A 198 -4.13 -5.33 -18.57
C ASP A 198 -2.85 -6.12 -18.24
N GLN A 199 -1.93 -5.52 -17.48
CA GLN A 199 -0.64 -6.10 -17.09
C GLN A 199 -0.65 -6.65 -15.65
N VAL A 200 -1.76 -6.48 -14.94
CA VAL A 200 -1.94 -6.99 -13.57
C VAL A 200 -2.96 -8.13 -13.54
N SER A 201 -2.79 -9.09 -12.63
CA SER A 201 -3.66 -10.27 -12.56
C SER A 201 -5.11 -9.96 -12.14
N HIS A 202 -5.28 -9.08 -11.16
CA HIS A 202 -6.61 -8.70 -10.66
C HIS A 202 -6.65 -7.26 -10.17
N VAL A 203 -7.63 -6.49 -10.66
CA VAL A 203 -8.01 -5.18 -10.11
C VAL A 203 -9.33 -5.35 -9.39
N SER A 204 -9.31 -5.23 -8.07
CA SER A 204 -10.48 -5.39 -7.23
C SER A 204 -11.42 -4.19 -7.36
N THR A 205 -12.70 -4.49 -7.52
CA THR A 205 -13.82 -3.54 -7.54
C THR A 205 -14.59 -3.52 -6.23
N GLY A 206 -14.18 -4.34 -5.25
CA GLY A 206 -14.86 -4.49 -3.96
C GLY A 206 -14.71 -3.31 -2.99
N GLY A 207 -13.79 -2.38 -3.25
CA GLY A 207 -13.57 -1.19 -2.40
C GLY A 207 -13.32 -1.55 -0.93
N GLY A 208 -14.25 -1.16 -0.05
CA GLY A 208 -14.16 -1.50 1.38
C GLY A 208 -14.29 -2.99 1.67
N ALA A 209 -14.99 -3.76 0.83
CA ALA A 209 -15.12 -5.20 1.01
C ALA A 209 -13.77 -5.90 0.80
N SER A 210 -13.01 -5.52 -0.23
CA SER A 210 -11.69 -6.12 -0.46
C SER A 210 -10.70 -5.74 0.64
N LEU A 211 -10.78 -4.52 1.18
CA LEU A 211 -10.00 -4.13 2.35
C LEU A 211 -10.32 -5.01 3.56
N ALA A 212 -11.59 -5.25 3.87
CA ALA A 212 -11.97 -6.11 4.98
C ALA A 212 -11.58 -7.58 4.76
N MET A 213 -11.54 -8.08 3.52
CA MET A 213 -10.95 -9.40 3.23
C MET A 213 -9.44 -9.42 3.53
N LEU A 214 -8.72 -8.35 3.17
CA LEU A 214 -7.30 -8.19 3.52
C LEU A 214 -7.04 -8.06 5.03
N GLU A 215 -8.03 -7.61 5.80
CA GLU A 215 -7.99 -7.64 7.28
C GLU A 215 -8.21 -9.05 7.84
N GLY A 216 -8.55 -10.03 7.01
CA GLY A 216 -8.91 -11.38 7.44
C GLY A 216 -10.35 -11.50 7.95
N GLN A 217 -11.23 -10.55 7.64
CA GLN A 217 -12.63 -10.65 8.03
C GLN A 217 -13.36 -11.68 7.17
N GLU A 218 -14.11 -12.55 7.83
CA GLU A 218 -15.06 -13.42 7.14
C GLU A 218 -16.31 -12.65 6.72
N PHE A 219 -16.80 -12.94 5.52
CA PHE A 219 -18.03 -12.35 5.02
C PHE A 219 -19.17 -13.34 5.14
N ALA A 220 -20.17 -13.02 5.96
CA ALA A 220 -21.37 -13.85 6.13
C ALA A 220 -22.03 -14.20 4.78
N ALA A 221 -22.01 -13.29 3.81
CA ALA A 221 -22.53 -13.54 2.47
C ALA A 221 -21.74 -14.62 1.69
N VAL A 222 -20.43 -14.69 1.89
CA VAL A 222 -19.55 -15.71 1.28
C VAL A 222 -19.71 -17.04 2.00
N ASN A 223 -19.75 -17.03 3.34
CA ASN A 223 -19.93 -18.22 4.18
C ASN A 223 -21.31 -18.89 3.97
N LEU A 224 -22.27 -18.16 3.41
CA LEU A 224 -23.59 -18.71 3.08
C LEU A 224 -23.60 -19.49 1.77
N LEU A 225 -22.60 -19.35 0.90
CA LEU A 225 -22.49 -20.08 -0.36
C LEU A 225 -22.30 -21.58 -0.09
N ASP A 226 -22.82 -22.42 -0.99
CA ASP A 226 -22.59 -23.85 -0.88
C ASP A 226 -21.12 -24.16 -1.22
N GLU A 227 -20.48 -25.08 -0.46
CA GLU A 227 -19.14 -25.56 -0.79
C GLU A 227 -19.13 -26.22 -2.17
N VAL A 228 -18.08 -25.97 -2.96
CA VAL A 228 -17.89 -26.55 -4.30
C VAL A 228 -17.22 -27.91 -4.20
#